data_AF-A0A1M5BBT0-F1
#
_entry.id   AF-A0A1M5BBT0-F1
#
_cell.length_a   1.000
_cell.length_b   1.000
_cell.length_c   1.000
_cell.angle_alpha   90.00
_cell.angle_beta   90.00
_cell.angle_gamma   90.00
#
_symmetry.space_group_name_H-M   'P 1'
#
loop_
_entity.id
_entity.type
_entity.pdbx_description
1 polymer ?
#
loop_
_entity_poly.entity_id
_entity_poly.type
_entity_poly.pdbx_seq_one_letter_code
_entity_poly.pdbx_strand_id
1 'polypeptide(L)'
;MPNQTSSIKAIGTVDNVSFYEEKGEYRARAKTGVDTHRFKTDKAFAPSRASSDRFGTSNTLWSLVYRYALPAFKSQTLCSLCRNKGIALIHQHLEDEEVLRRLFEYLDSLQCLSVSKEDFELLLPILLREAAHRAFNKQAKQKKKKPEVVTFIISEPVSEEDKELFIHETGDFKWQAVFAGTFPKDYEIPICFLGHVVDEFKGLRTTLLMPTERIKADWVRRE
;
A
#
# COMPACT_ATOMS: atom_id res chain seq x y z
N MET A 1 21.92 -12.22 8.37
CA MET A 1 21.05 -12.10 7.18
C MET A 1 21.94 -11.79 5.98
N PRO A 2 21.61 -12.28 4.78
CA PRO A 2 22.43 -12.00 3.61
C PRO A 2 22.37 -10.51 3.25
N ASN A 3 23.55 -9.91 3.08
CA ASN A 3 23.72 -8.53 2.65
C ASN A 3 23.87 -8.49 1.12
N GLN A 4 23.37 -7.44 0.48
CA GLN A 4 23.55 -7.23 -0.96
C GLN A 4 24.96 -6.70 -1.21
N THR A 5 25.80 -7.46 -1.90
CA THR A 5 27.20 -7.13 -2.15
C THR A 5 27.44 -6.42 -3.48
N SER A 6 26.49 -6.47 -4.42
CA SER A 6 26.55 -5.80 -5.72
C SER A 6 26.59 -4.27 -5.58
N SER A 7 27.21 -3.59 -6.55
CA SER A 7 27.19 -2.13 -6.69
C SER A 7 25.75 -1.60 -6.87
N ILE A 8 24.92 -2.38 -7.56
CA ILE A 8 23.50 -2.11 -7.76
C ILE A 8 22.69 -2.76 -6.64
N LYS A 9 21.92 -1.96 -5.92
CA LYS A 9 21.10 -2.43 -4.79
C LYS A 9 19.66 -2.60 -5.23
N ALA A 10 18.96 -3.60 -4.71
CA ALA A 10 17.54 -3.81 -4.97
C ALA A 10 16.69 -3.45 -3.74
N ILE A 11 15.52 -2.88 -3.99
CA ILE A 11 14.43 -2.73 -3.03
C ILE A 11 13.15 -3.26 -3.68
N GLY A 12 12.42 -4.10 -2.97
CA GLY A 12 11.16 -4.65 -3.45
C GLY A 12 11.05 -6.13 -3.16
N THR A 13 10.34 -6.85 -4.00
CA THR A 13 10.11 -8.28 -3.80
C THR A 13 10.00 -8.95 -5.15
N VAL A 14 10.73 -10.05 -5.31
CA VAL A 14 10.61 -10.99 -6.42
C VAL A 14 10.32 -12.33 -5.80
N ASP A 15 9.23 -12.95 -6.19
CA ASP A 15 8.86 -14.29 -5.74
C ASP A 15 8.86 -14.41 -4.21
N ASN A 16 9.79 -15.19 -3.66
CA ASN A 16 9.94 -15.45 -2.24
C ASN A 16 11.07 -14.65 -1.59
N VAL A 17 11.74 -13.74 -2.30
CA VAL A 17 12.82 -12.90 -1.76
C VAL A 17 12.37 -11.46 -1.68
N SER A 18 12.47 -10.88 -0.50
CA SER A 18 12.24 -9.46 -0.25
C SER A 18 13.58 -8.75 -0.04
N PHE A 19 13.80 -7.71 -0.83
CA PHE A 19 14.96 -6.82 -0.78
C PHE A 19 14.55 -5.52 -0.09
N TYR A 20 15.32 -5.08 0.90
CA TYR A 20 14.99 -3.92 1.72
C TYR A 20 16.25 -3.24 2.27
N GLU A 21 16.08 -1.97 2.64
CA GLU A 21 17.10 -1.19 3.34
C GLU A 21 16.79 -1.17 4.84
N GLU A 22 17.79 -1.46 5.66
CA GLU A 22 17.70 -1.35 7.12
C GLU A 22 18.94 -0.62 7.64
N LYS A 23 18.75 0.55 8.24
CA LYS A 23 19.83 1.38 8.82
C LYS A 23 20.98 1.67 7.84
N GLY A 24 20.66 1.90 6.56
CA GLY A 24 21.66 2.18 5.51
C GLY A 24 22.30 0.93 4.89
N GLU A 25 21.94 -0.26 5.35
CA GLU A 25 22.41 -1.52 4.76
C GLU A 25 21.32 -2.17 3.91
N TYR A 26 21.71 -2.60 2.71
CA TYR A 26 20.83 -3.31 1.78
C TYR A 26 20.87 -4.80 2.07
N ARG A 27 19.71 -5.35 2.40
CA ARG A 27 19.55 -6.74 2.85
C ARG A 27 18.56 -7.48 1.96
N ALA A 28 18.68 -8.80 1.96
CA ALA A 28 17.70 -9.69 1.37
C ALA A 28 17.22 -10.67 2.44
N ARG A 29 15.94 -11.05 2.36
CA ARG A 29 15.41 -12.16 3.15
C ARG A 29 14.42 -12.95 2.33
N ALA A 30 14.42 -14.27 2.51
CA ALA A 30 13.25 -15.05 2.13
C ALA A 30 12.03 -14.49 2.88
N LYS A 31 10.84 -14.50 2.27
CA LYS A 31 9.59 -14.17 2.95
C LYS A 31 9.41 -15.13 4.12
N THR A 32 9.76 -14.67 5.32
CA THR A 32 9.60 -15.43 6.58
C THR A 32 8.18 -15.36 7.13
N GLY A 33 7.26 -14.73 6.39
CA GLY A 33 5.86 -14.57 6.77
C GLY A 33 4.96 -15.62 6.15
N VAL A 34 3.77 -15.78 6.75
CA VAL A 34 2.68 -16.52 6.12
C VAL A 34 2.30 -15.78 4.85
N ASP A 35 2.40 -16.44 3.71
CA ASP A 35 1.99 -15.84 2.45
C ASP A 35 0.47 -15.52 2.50
N THR A 36 0.04 -14.51 1.74
CA THR A 36 -1.36 -14.08 1.72
C THR A 36 -2.31 -15.21 1.30
N HIS A 37 -1.85 -16.12 0.44
CA HIS A 37 -2.65 -17.24 -0.03
C HIS A 37 -2.91 -18.23 1.12
N ARG A 38 -1.87 -18.63 1.85
CA ARG A 38 -1.95 -19.48 3.04
C ARG A 38 -2.82 -18.85 4.11
N PHE A 39 -2.66 -17.55 4.43
CA PHE A 39 -3.55 -16.88 5.38
C PHE A 39 -5.04 -16.98 4.97
N LYS A 40 -5.33 -17.01 3.66
CA LYS A 40 -6.71 -17.10 3.13
C LYS A 40 -7.25 -18.53 3.10
N THR A 41 -6.42 -19.51 2.76
CA THR A 41 -6.87 -20.88 2.48
C THR A 41 -6.70 -21.83 3.66
N ASP A 42 -5.66 -21.64 4.48
CA ASP A 42 -5.32 -22.54 5.58
C ASP A 42 -6.34 -22.40 6.73
N LYS A 43 -6.80 -23.55 7.24
CA LYS A 43 -7.79 -23.65 8.32
C LYS A 43 -7.26 -23.09 9.64
N ALA A 44 -5.94 -23.16 9.87
CA ALA A 44 -5.32 -22.62 11.09
C ALA A 44 -5.59 -21.12 11.27
N PHE A 45 -5.77 -20.36 10.18
CA PHE A 45 -6.06 -18.93 10.21
C PHE A 45 -7.55 -18.58 10.19
N ALA A 46 -8.47 -19.57 10.21
CA ALA A 46 -9.90 -19.30 10.22
C ALA A 46 -10.35 -18.37 11.38
N PRO A 47 -9.87 -18.53 12.63
CA PRO A 47 -10.21 -17.61 13.72
C PRO A 47 -9.68 -16.18 13.48
N SER A 48 -8.49 -16.06 12.90
CA SER A 48 -7.87 -14.77 12.56
C SER A 48 -8.64 -14.04 11.47
N ARG A 49 -9.11 -14.76 10.44
CA ARG A 49 -9.98 -14.20 9.40
C ARG A 49 -11.31 -13.72 9.98
N ALA A 50 -11.97 -14.56 10.78
CA ALA A 50 -13.23 -14.20 11.43
C ALA A 50 -13.08 -12.96 12.36
N SER A 51 -11.94 -12.82 13.03
CA SER A 51 -11.63 -11.62 13.83
C SER A 51 -11.41 -10.39 12.94
N SER A 52 -10.58 -10.51 11.89
CA SER A 52 -10.33 -9.44 10.92
C SER A 52 -11.62 -8.94 10.23
N ASP A 53 -12.54 -9.85 9.91
CA ASP A 53 -13.82 -9.51 9.30
C ASP A 53 -14.69 -8.73 10.29
N ARG A 54 -14.81 -9.18 11.54
CA ARG A 54 -15.51 -8.43 12.61
C ARG A 54 -14.95 -7.03 12.82
N PHE A 55 -13.62 -6.88 12.86
CA PHE A 55 -12.99 -5.56 12.93
C PHE A 55 -13.30 -4.70 11.71
N GLY A 56 -13.33 -5.30 10.52
CA GLY A 56 -13.69 -4.62 9.28
C GLY A 56 -15.13 -4.11 9.26
N THR A 57 -16.08 -4.95 9.69
CA THR A 57 -17.49 -4.59 9.82
C THR A 57 -17.66 -3.48 10.85
N SER A 58 -17.13 -3.68 12.06
CA SER A 58 -17.15 -2.65 13.12
C SER A 58 -16.61 -1.31 12.62
N ASN A 59 -15.44 -1.33 11.95
CA ASN A 59 -14.82 -0.11 11.41
C ASN A 59 -15.71 0.62 10.40
N THR A 60 -16.48 -0.13 9.62
CA THR A 60 -17.41 0.46 8.68
C THR A 60 -18.57 1.12 9.41
N LEU A 61 -19.21 0.41 10.34
CA LEU A 61 -20.39 0.88 11.06
C LEU A 61 -20.11 2.08 11.97
N TRP A 62 -19.08 2.04 12.82
CA TRP A 62 -18.79 3.18 13.69
C TRP A 62 -18.42 4.44 12.89
N SER A 63 -17.74 4.28 11.75
CA SER A 63 -17.40 5.40 10.88
C SER A 63 -18.61 6.01 10.16
N LEU A 64 -19.70 5.26 9.99
CA LEU A 64 -20.95 5.76 9.42
C LEU A 64 -21.62 6.72 10.40
N VAL A 65 -21.75 6.31 11.68
CA VAL A 65 -22.35 7.15 12.71
C VAL A 65 -21.45 8.33 13.10
N TYR A 66 -20.13 8.11 13.23
CA TYR A 66 -19.17 9.15 13.61
C TYR A 66 -19.08 10.32 12.63
N ARG A 67 -19.56 10.17 11.38
CA ARG A 67 -19.64 11.29 10.42
C ARG A 67 -20.54 12.41 10.91
N TYR A 68 -21.59 12.07 11.66
CA TYR A 68 -22.56 13.00 12.24
C TYR A 68 -22.08 13.60 13.57
N ALA A 69 -20.88 13.25 14.04
CA ALA A 69 -20.29 13.94 15.17
C ALA A 69 -20.01 15.41 14.80
N LEU A 70 -20.38 16.32 15.68
CA LEU A 70 -20.13 17.75 15.54
C LEU A 70 -18.61 18.01 15.43
N PRO A 71 -18.16 18.89 14.51
CA PRO A 71 -16.73 19.16 14.30
C PRO A 71 -15.96 19.52 15.58
N ALA A 72 -16.58 20.28 16.48
CA ALA A 72 -16.01 20.69 17.76
C ALA A 72 -15.69 19.51 18.70
N PHE A 73 -16.37 18.38 18.53
CA PHE A 73 -16.21 17.19 19.38
C PHE A 73 -15.32 16.11 18.75
N LYS A 74 -14.94 16.27 17.47
CA LYS A 74 -14.07 15.31 16.78
C LYS A 74 -12.68 15.32 17.42
N SER A 75 -12.37 14.24 18.11
CA SER A 75 -11.11 14.03 18.81
C SER A 75 -10.66 12.58 18.69
N GLN A 76 -9.38 12.34 18.90
CA GLN A 76 -8.84 10.97 18.91
C GLN A 76 -9.49 10.12 20.00
N THR A 77 -9.84 10.73 21.14
CA THR A 77 -10.51 10.08 22.26
C THR A 77 -11.91 9.62 21.88
N LEU A 78 -12.75 10.52 21.32
CA LEU A 78 -14.11 10.17 20.90
C LEU A 78 -14.09 9.11 19.78
N CYS A 79 -13.18 9.25 18.83
CA CYS A 79 -12.96 8.25 17.78
C CYS A 79 -12.63 6.87 18.37
N SER A 80 -11.73 6.81 19.35
CA SER A 80 -11.33 5.57 20.01
C SER A 80 -12.47 4.95 20.82
N LEU A 81 -13.25 5.77 21.53
CA LEU A 81 -14.43 5.32 22.28
C LEU A 81 -15.50 4.74 21.35
N CYS A 82 -15.83 5.46 20.27
CA CYS A 82 -16.80 5.00 19.26
C CYS A 82 -16.35 3.68 18.61
N ARG A 83 -15.06 3.59 18.25
CA ARG A 83 -14.46 2.36 17.73
C ARG A 83 -14.58 1.19 18.72
N ASN A 84 -14.21 1.39 19.98
CA ASN A 84 -14.25 0.34 21.00
C ASN A 84 -15.69 -0.11 21.27
N LYS A 85 -16.64 0.83 21.31
CA LYS A 85 -18.06 0.52 21.44
C LYS A 85 -18.56 -0.30 20.26
N GLY A 86 -18.20 0.07 19.03
CA GLY A 86 -18.55 -0.70 17.82
C GLY A 86 -18.03 -2.13 17.85
N ILE A 87 -16.78 -2.33 18.29
CA ILE A 87 -16.18 -3.67 18.43
C ILE A 87 -16.96 -4.48 19.47
N ALA A 88 -17.27 -3.89 20.62
CA ALA A 88 -18.02 -4.56 21.68
C ALA A 88 -19.43 -4.97 21.24
N LEU A 89 -20.12 -4.14 20.45
CA LEU A 89 -21.45 -4.43 19.93
C LEU A 89 -21.42 -5.57 18.90
N ILE A 90 -20.44 -5.59 18.00
CA ILE A 90 -20.25 -6.69 17.05
C ILE A 90 -19.87 -8.00 17.75
N HIS A 91 -19.13 -7.93 18.86
CA HIS A 91 -18.84 -9.10 19.69
C HIS A 91 -20.09 -9.72 20.34
N GLN A 92 -21.17 -8.97 20.50
CA GLN A 92 -22.45 -9.46 20.99
C GLN A 92 -23.30 -10.13 19.89
N HIS A 93 -22.76 -10.28 18.67
CA HIS A 93 -23.48 -10.85 17.52
C HIS A 93 -24.78 -10.10 17.18
N LEU A 94 -24.79 -8.78 17.39
CA LEU A 94 -25.89 -7.92 16.97
C LEU A 94 -25.84 -7.69 15.46
N GLU A 95 -27.02 -7.58 14.85
CA GLU A 95 -27.18 -7.20 13.45
C GLU A 95 -26.70 -5.76 13.20
N ASP A 96 -26.21 -5.49 11.99
CA ASP A 96 -25.64 -4.19 11.61
C ASP A 96 -26.58 -3.02 11.93
N GLU A 97 -27.88 -3.20 11.75
CA GLU A 97 -28.90 -2.18 12.07
C GLU A 97 -28.90 -1.82 13.56
N GLU A 98 -28.94 -2.82 14.43
CA GLU A 98 -28.97 -2.64 15.88
C GLU A 98 -27.63 -2.06 16.38
N VAL A 99 -26.52 -2.44 15.75
CA VAL A 99 -25.21 -1.83 16.03
C VAL A 99 -25.22 -0.34 15.70
N LEU A 100 -25.78 0.06 14.55
CA LEU A 100 -25.89 1.47 14.16
C LEU A 100 -26.78 2.25 15.14
N ARG A 101 -27.94 1.71 15.52
CA ARG A 101 -28.85 2.33 16.52
C ARG A 101 -28.14 2.54 17.87
N ARG A 102 -27.48 1.51 18.41
CA ARG A 102 -26.78 1.60 19.70
C ARG A 102 -25.55 2.50 19.67
N LEU A 103 -24.87 2.60 18.52
CA LEU A 103 -23.79 3.56 18.33
C LEU A 103 -24.31 5.00 18.29
N PHE A 104 -25.44 5.22 17.62
CA PHE A 104 -26.12 6.51 17.63
C PHE A 104 -26.52 6.90 19.04
N GLU A 105 -27.26 6.05 19.76
CA GLU A 105 -27.70 6.31 21.14
C GLU A 105 -26.52 6.60 22.07
N TYR A 106 -25.40 5.88 21.91
CA TYR A 106 -24.19 6.14 22.68
C TYR A 106 -23.62 7.54 22.40
N LEU A 107 -23.49 7.95 21.14
CA LEU A 107 -22.95 9.27 20.79
C LEU A 107 -23.96 10.41 21.10
N ASP A 108 -25.25 10.13 20.98
CA ASP A 108 -26.34 11.04 21.35
C ASP A 108 -26.35 11.29 22.87
N SER A 109 -26.10 10.25 23.68
CA SER A 109 -25.93 10.40 25.14
C SER A 109 -24.75 11.29 25.54
N LEU A 110 -23.77 11.46 24.65
CA LEU A 110 -22.64 12.38 24.81
C LEU A 110 -22.93 13.78 24.23
N GLN A 111 -24.13 13.99 23.70
CA GLN A 111 -24.59 15.24 23.09
C GLN A 111 -23.64 15.76 22.00
N CYS A 112 -22.99 14.84 21.27
CA CYS A 112 -21.95 15.19 20.30
C CYS A 112 -22.39 15.01 18.84
N LEU A 113 -23.66 14.72 18.58
CA LEU A 113 -24.21 14.52 17.24
C LEU A 113 -24.91 15.76 16.69
N SER A 114 -24.91 15.90 15.37
CA SER A 114 -25.58 16.98 14.65
C SER A 114 -26.97 16.61 14.11
N VAL A 115 -27.44 15.39 14.38
CA VAL A 115 -28.63 14.78 13.77
C VAL A 115 -29.54 14.27 14.88
N SER A 116 -30.84 14.51 14.74
CA SER A 116 -31.86 14.03 15.69
C SER A 116 -32.07 12.51 15.57
N LYS A 117 -32.75 11.91 16.54
CA LYS A 117 -33.09 10.49 16.48
C LYS A 117 -34.01 10.19 15.29
N GLU A 118 -34.99 11.04 15.05
CA GLU A 118 -35.95 10.93 13.96
C GLU A 118 -35.25 10.97 12.60
N ASP A 119 -34.32 11.91 12.42
CA ASP A 119 -33.53 12.03 11.19
C ASP A 119 -32.60 10.83 11.00
N PHE A 120 -32.00 10.31 12.08
CA PHE A 120 -31.15 9.14 12.01
C PHE A 120 -31.92 7.89 11.56
N GLU A 121 -33.14 7.69 12.06
CA GLU A 121 -34.01 6.58 11.65
C GLU A 121 -34.35 6.64 10.15
N LEU A 122 -34.56 7.84 9.60
CA LEU A 122 -34.76 8.03 8.16
C LEU A 122 -33.50 7.71 7.34
N LEU A 123 -32.30 7.95 7.90
CA LEU A 123 -31.01 7.68 7.25
C LEU A 123 -30.58 6.21 7.36
N LEU A 124 -31.10 5.46 8.33
CA LEU A 124 -30.67 4.10 8.66
C LEU A 124 -30.64 3.15 7.43
N PRO A 125 -31.65 3.11 6.54
CA PRO A 125 -31.61 2.26 5.36
C PRO A 125 -30.47 2.63 4.39
N ILE A 126 -30.15 3.93 4.28
CA ILE A 126 -29.06 4.43 3.44
C ILE A 126 -27.71 3.99 4.02
N LEU A 127 -27.55 4.10 5.35
CA LEU A 127 -26.33 3.69 6.05
C LEU A 127 -26.07 2.19 5.90
N LEU A 128 -27.11 1.36 6.01
CA LEU A 128 -27.02 -0.09 5.79
C LEU A 128 -26.59 -0.42 4.36
N ARG A 129 -27.19 0.25 3.37
CA ARG A 129 -26.79 0.09 1.95
C ARG A 129 -25.34 0.49 1.72
N GLU A 130 -24.89 1.58 2.34
CA GLU A 130 -23.51 2.03 2.24
C GLU A 130 -22.54 1.03 2.89
N ALA A 131 -22.89 0.48 4.05
CA ALA A 131 -22.11 -0.56 4.73
C ALA A 131 -21.93 -1.79 3.84
N ALA A 132 -23.02 -2.29 3.26
CA ALA A 132 -22.99 -3.41 2.33
C ALA A 132 -22.12 -3.13 1.09
N HIS A 133 -22.24 -1.92 0.51
CA HIS A 133 -21.43 -1.50 -0.63
C HIS A 133 -19.93 -1.43 -0.29
N ARG A 134 -19.56 -0.94 0.90
CA ARG A 134 -18.17 -0.91 1.36
C ARG A 134 -17.61 -2.31 1.57
N ALA A 135 -18.41 -3.23 2.12
CA ALA A 135 -18.05 -4.64 2.28
C ALA A 135 -17.77 -5.29 0.92
N PHE A 136 -18.66 -5.09 -0.07
CA PHE A 136 -18.49 -5.59 -1.43
C PHE A 136 -17.23 -5.05 -2.11
N ASN A 137 -17.00 -3.73 -2.05
CA ASN A 137 -15.83 -3.11 -2.66
C ASN A 137 -14.51 -3.55 -2.03
N LYS A 138 -14.49 -3.82 -0.72
CA LYS A 138 -13.33 -4.38 -0.04
C LYS A 138 -12.97 -5.75 -0.63
N GLN A 139 -13.96 -6.61 -0.85
CA GLN A 139 -13.75 -7.92 -1.49
C GLN A 139 -13.24 -7.77 -2.93
N ALA A 140 -13.76 -6.81 -3.71
CA ALA A 140 -13.30 -6.55 -5.07
C ALA A 140 -11.84 -6.07 -5.14
N LYS A 141 -11.45 -5.13 -4.25
CA LYS A 141 -10.06 -4.65 -4.16
C LYS A 141 -9.08 -5.76 -3.78
N GLN A 142 -9.47 -6.67 -2.89
CA GLN A 142 -8.64 -7.79 -2.44
C GLN A 142 -8.32 -8.82 -3.54
N LYS A 143 -9.10 -8.87 -4.62
CA LYS A 143 -8.87 -9.78 -5.75
C LYS A 143 -7.77 -9.30 -6.70
N LYS A 144 -7.41 -8.01 -6.69
CA LYS A 144 -6.35 -7.48 -7.57
C LYS A 144 -4.98 -7.79 -6.97
N LYS A 145 -4.21 -8.69 -7.60
CA LYS A 145 -2.79 -8.92 -7.27
C LYS A 145 -2.04 -7.63 -7.63
N LYS A 146 -1.38 -7.00 -6.64
CA LYS A 146 -0.43 -5.92 -6.97
C LYS A 146 0.71 -6.55 -7.78
N PRO A 147 1.14 -5.94 -8.89
CA PRO A 147 2.33 -6.42 -9.58
C PRO A 147 3.51 -6.32 -8.61
N GLU A 148 4.29 -7.39 -8.51
CA GLU A 148 5.58 -7.33 -7.83
C GLU A 148 6.50 -6.47 -8.69
N VAL A 149 7.05 -5.40 -8.10
CA VAL A 149 7.96 -4.47 -8.78
C VAL A 149 9.25 -4.40 -7.97
N VAL A 150 10.37 -4.61 -8.65
CA VAL A 150 11.70 -4.41 -8.08
C VAL A 150 12.21 -3.04 -8.49
N THR A 151 12.77 -2.32 -7.53
CA THR A 151 13.47 -1.08 -7.77
C THR A 151 14.96 -1.33 -7.61
N PHE A 152 15.74 -1.11 -8.66
CA PHE A 152 17.19 -1.11 -8.60
C PHE A 152 17.68 0.31 -8.31
N ILE A 153 18.54 0.45 -7.32
CA ILE A 153 19.21 1.67 -6.90
C ILE A 153 20.65 1.58 -7.37
N ILE A 154 21.00 2.48 -8.28
CA ILE A 154 22.30 2.55 -8.93
C ILE A 154 23.03 3.75 -8.34
N SER A 155 24.07 3.48 -7.56
CA SER A 155 24.91 4.52 -6.93
C SER A 155 26.22 4.80 -7.67
N GLU A 156 26.60 3.93 -8.60
CA GLU A 156 27.86 3.98 -9.34
C GLU A 156 27.61 3.66 -10.82
N PRO A 157 28.51 4.07 -11.74
CA PRO A 157 28.40 3.71 -13.15
C PRO A 157 28.24 2.20 -13.35
N VAL A 158 27.22 1.82 -14.12
CA VAL A 158 26.89 0.42 -14.43
C VAL A 158 28.02 -0.23 -15.24
N SER A 159 28.51 -1.37 -14.77
CA SER A 159 29.56 -2.15 -15.45
C SER A 159 29.04 -2.86 -16.70
N GLU A 160 29.93 -3.35 -17.58
CA GLU A 160 29.50 -4.12 -18.77
C GLU A 160 28.79 -5.44 -18.37
N GLU A 161 29.27 -6.11 -17.32
CA GLU A 161 28.63 -7.33 -16.78
C GLU A 161 27.20 -7.04 -16.30
N ASP A 162 27.00 -5.93 -15.58
CA ASP A 162 25.66 -5.51 -15.15
C ASP A 162 24.77 -5.18 -16.37
N LYS A 163 25.29 -4.55 -17.43
CA LYS A 163 24.51 -4.26 -18.64
C LYS A 163 24.01 -5.54 -19.30
N GLU A 164 24.86 -6.55 -19.44
CA GLU A 164 24.46 -7.86 -19.97
C GLU A 164 23.37 -8.50 -19.11
N LEU A 165 23.49 -8.44 -17.78
CA LEU A 165 22.47 -8.91 -16.84
C LEU A 165 21.11 -8.24 -17.09
N PHE A 166 21.08 -6.90 -17.20
CA PHE A 166 19.83 -6.16 -17.43
C PHE A 166 19.22 -6.45 -18.81
N ILE A 167 20.04 -6.71 -19.83
CA ILE A 167 19.57 -7.05 -21.18
C ILE A 167 18.96 -8.45 -21.22
N HIS A 168 19.53 -9.42 -20.51
CA HIS A 168 19.19 -10.83 -20.67
C HIS A 168 18.28 -11.41 -19.57
N GLU A 169 18.35 -10.92 -18.34
CA GLU A 169 17.75 -11.62 -17.18
C GLU A 169 16.54 -10.91 -16.55
N THR A 170 16.21 -9.69 -16.98
CA THR A 170 15.18 -8.87 -16.30
C THR A 170 13.81 -8.89 -16.96
N GLY A 171 13.61 -9.73 -17.98
CA GLY A 171 12.31 -9.90 -18.66
C GLY A 171 11.25 -10.62 -17.82
N ASP A 172 11.66 -11.34 -16.77
CA ASP A 172 10.79 -12.23 -16.00
C ASP A 172 9.96 -11.52 -14.92
N PHE A 173 10.32 -10.29 -14.57
CA PHE A 173 9.63 -9.52 -13.52
C PHE A 173 9.54 -8.05 -13.88
N LYS A 174 8.55 -7.35 -13.31
CA LYS A 174 8.45 -5.91 -13.51
C LYS A 174 9.51 -5.22 -12.66
N TRP A 175 10.29 -4.35 -13.28
CA TRP A 175 11.35 -3.62 -12.59
C TRP A 175 11.46 -2.17 -13.03
N GLN A 176 12.11 -1.39 -12.20
CA GLN A 176 12.42 0.02 -12.40
C GLN A 176 13.79 0.35 -11.81
N ALA A 177 14.41 1.44 -12.27
CA ALA A 177 15.73 1.88 -11.84
C ALA A 177 15.72 3.32 -11.32
N VAL A 178 16.55 3.58 -10.32
CA VAL A 178 16.77 4.89 -9.71
C VAL A 178 18.28 5.12 -9.63
N PHE A 179 18.74 6.22 -10.22
CA PHE A 179 20.14 6.65 -10.17
C PHE A 179 20.32 7.59 -8.97
N ALA A 180 20.85 7.06 -7.87
CA ALA A 180 20.94 7.76 -6.57
C ALA A 180 22.39 8.13 -6.18
N GLY A 181 23.32 8.02 -7.12
CA GLY A 181 24.75 8.32 -6.94
C GLY A 181 25.23 9.63 -7.54
N THR A 182 26.53 9.89 -7.42
CA THR A 182 27.20 10.99 -8.14
C THR A 182 27.75 10.43 -9.44
N PHE A 183 27.16 10.84 -10.56
CA PHE A 183 27.58 10.41 -11.89
C PHE A 183 28.38 11.50 -12.59
N PRO A 184 29.32 11.14 -13.48
CA PRO A 184 29.95 12.08 -14.40
C PRO A 184 28.91 12.88 -15.19
N LYS A 185 29.21 14.14 -15.54
CA LYS A 185 28.29 15.03 -16.28
C LYS A 185 27.96 14.52 -17.68
N ASP A 186 28.83 13.68 -18.21
CA ASP A 186 28.79 13.04 -19.53
C ASP A 186 28.38 11.56 -19.45
N TYR A 187 27.89 11.09 -18.31
CA TYR A 187 27.48 9.71 -18.15
C TYR A 187 26.22 9.40 -18.98
N GLU A 188 26.35 8.48 -19.93
CA GLU A 188 25.24 7.99 -20.74
C GLU A 188 24.55 6.82 -20.05
N ILE A 189 23.24 6.96 -19.81
CA ILE A 189 22.42 5.88 -19.24
C ILE A 189 22.31 4.76 -20.28
N PRO A 190 22.64 3.50 -19.94
CA PRO A 190 22.54 2.39 -20.88
C PRO A 190 21.11 2.20 -21.39
N ILE A 191 20.95 1.86 -22.67
CA ILE A 191 19.64 1.76 -23.32
C ILE A 191 18.71 0.73 -22.68
N CYS A 192 19.25 -0.30 -22.01
CA CYS A 192 18.46 -1.29 -21.29
C CYS A 192 17.66 -0.71 -20.11
N PHE A 193 17.98 0.49 -19.62
CA PHE A 193 17.22 1.20 -18.60
C PHE A 193 16.15 2.13 -19.17
N LEU A 194 16.10 2.32 -20.49
CA LEU A 194 15.16 3.23 -21.14
C LEU A 194 13.71 2.79 -20.88
N GLY A 195 12.89 3.70 -20.32
CA GLY A 195 11.51 3.40 -19.93
C GLY A 195 11.34 2.72 -18.56
N HIS A 196 12.45 2.37 -17.90
CA HIS A 196 12.48 1.80 -16.55
C HIS A 196 12.96 2.81 -15.48
N VAL A 197 13.52 3.96 -15.88
CA VAL A 197 14.00 4.99 -14.95
C VAL A 197 12.85 5.74 -14.28
N VAL A 198 12.91 5.90 -12.95
CA VAL A 198 11.92 6.63 -12.14
C VAL A 198 12.59 7.71 -11.30
N ASP A 199 12.05 8.93 -11.35
CA ASP A 199 12.62 10.15 -10.76
C ASP A 199 12.08 10.46 -9.33
N GLU A 200 11.17 9.64 -8.79
CA GLU A 200 10.38 10.00 -7.59
C GLU A 200 10.90 9.42 -6.24
N PHE A 201 12.18 9.04 -6.12
CA PHE A 201 12.74 8.79 -4.78
C PHE A 201 13.24 10.12 -4.19
N LYS A 202 12.77 10.47 -2.98
CA LYS A 202 13.08 11.70 -2.21
C LYS A 202 14.58 11.84 -1.86
N GLY A 203 15.40 12.03 -2.89
CA GLY A 203 16.86 12.04 -2.79
C GLY A 203 17.60 12.27 -4.11
N LEU A 204 16.91 12.57 -5.22
CA LEU A 204 17.58 12.99 -6.45
C LEU A 204 18.16 14.40 -6.28
N ARG A 205 19.44 14.44 -5.89
CA ARG A 205 20.42 15.43 -6.32
C ARG A 205 21.15 14.88 -7.56
N THR A 206 20.42 14.50 -8.59
CA THR A 206 21.04 14.40 -9.91
C THR A 206 21.09 15.81 -10.49
N THR A 207 22.30 16.35 -10.65
CA THR A 207 22.58 17.40 -11.62
C THR A 207 22.52 16.82 -13.04
N LEU A 208 21.41 16.16 -13.39
CA LEU A 208 21.08 15.82 -14.77
C LEU A 208 19.88 16.69 -15.10
N LEU A 209 20.19 17.89 -15.62
CA LEU A 209 19.23 18.98 -15.78
C LEU A 209 18.11 18.70 -16.79
N MET A 210 18.18 17.64 -17.61
CA MET A 210 17.13 17.27 -18.56
C MET A 210 17.29 15.80 -18.98
N PRO A 211 16.25 14.94 -18.86
CA PRO A 211 16.22 13.60 -19.49
C PRO A 211 16.09 13.63 -21.02
N THR A 212 16.05 14.82 -21.64
CA THR A 212 15.61 15.00 -23.05
C THR A 212 16.63 15.64 -23.98
N GLU A 213 17.83 16.02 -23.53
CA GLU A 213 18.81 16.67 -24.42
C GLU A 213 20.09 15.85 -24.62
N ARG A 214 19.96 14.81 -25.46
CA ARG A 214 20.84 14.46 -26.60
C ARG A 214 20.67 12.97 -26.95
N ILE A 215 19.50 12.61 -27.47
CA ILE A 215 19.41 11.50 -28.42
C ILE A 215 19.93 12.06 -29.74
N LYS A 216 21.24 11.93 -29.98
CA LYS A 216 21.75 12.04 -31.35
C LYS A 216 21.45 10.71 -32.04
N ALA A 217 20.33 10.67 -32.74
CA ALA A 217 20.17 9.76 -33.85
C ALA A 217 21.23 10.13 -34.89
N ASP A 218 22.24 9.27 -35.04
CA ASP A 218 23.26 9.18 -36.12
C ASP A 218 24.34 8.28 -35.48
N TRP A 219 24.45 6.97 -35.76
CA TRP A 219 24.94 6.40 -37.02
C TRP A 219 24.37 4.99 -37.25
N VAL A 220 23.48 4.85 -38.22
CA VAL A 220 23.51 3.71 -39.15
C VAL A 220 23.35 4.32 -40.54
N ARG A 221 24.47 4.49 -41.25
CA ARG A 221 24.41 4.51 -42.71
C ARG A 221 24.00 3.11 -43.11
N ARG A 222 22.82 2.98 -43.73
CA ARG A 222 22.53 1.83 -44.57
C ARG A 222 23.39 1.98 -45.83
N GLU A 223 24.32 1.07 -46.02
CA GLU A 223 24.71 0.66 -47.38
C GLU A 223 23.57 -0.17 -47.99
#